data_AF-A0A087UXZ1-F1
#
_entry.id   AF-A0A087UXZ1-F1
#
_cell.length_a   1.000
_cell.length_b   1.000
_cell.length_c   1.000
_cell.angle_alpha   90.00
_cell.angle_beta   90.00
_cell.angle_gamma   90.00
#
_symmetry.space_group_name_H-M   'P 1'
#
loop_
_entity.id
_entity.type
_entity.pdbx_description
1 polymer ?
#
loop_
_entity_poly.entity_id
_entity_poly.type
_entity_poly.pdbx_seq_one_letter_code
_entity_poly.pdbx_strand_id
1 'polypeptide(L)'
;MNCHDLWNYRNIRHSGSYQIDVDGDGPLSPIWVSCEMAEDDDPHHVMTVIHHDSEDPVHVRHYESAGSYFRNITYNGATEEHLIALINSSFSCQQYIKWACKGSMFGFWYPDAIDSWWVGRNWTNQYYWGGAETDSGSCGCHPYCYPTTRNSTCNCDSNEKLKWLDDSGLLLDSNRLPVLQLRFGDTGESNEAGEHTLGPVKCRATGHKDIFEGGFKAPCKFVTPGYKDNKYPAPFLRHTWTIEISEGQYMELVFPEYDVVHYGAYNNVSGCRNVVTVQAQKTNTNEIVTLTRQKTPPYYASDGSEITVNITLTTCNQD
;
A
#
# COMPACT_ATOMS: atom_id res chain seq x y z
N MET A 1 -3.71 -17.45 -14.83
CA MET A 1 -5.06 -16.92 -15.08
C MET A 1 -5.66 -16.36 -13.78
N ASN A 2 -5.83 -15.05 -13.67
CA ASN A 2 -6.46 -14.35 -12.53
C ASN A 2 -7.79 -13.67 -12.94
N CYS A 3 -8.42 -12.90 -12.04
CA CYS A 3 -9.69 -12.21 -12.35
C CYS A 3 -9.57 -11.21 -13.50
N HIS A 4 -8.41 -10.56 -13.66
CA HIS A 4 -8.17 -9.64 -14.78
C HIS A 4 -8.07 -10.39 -16.11
N ASP A 5 -7.55 -11.62 -16.12
CA ASP A 5 -7.58 -12.48 -17.31
C ASP A 5 -9.01 -12.92 -17.67
N LEU A 6 -9.86 -13.20 -16.67
CA LEU A 6 -11.29 -13.46 -16.90
C LEU A 6 -11.98 -12.25 -17.54
N TRP A 7 -11.64 -11.04 -17.09
CA TRP A 7 -12.13 -9.81 -17.67
C TRP A 7 -11.66 -9.66 -19.14
N ASN A 8 -10.36 -9.73 -19.41
CA ASN A 8 -9.82 -9.45 -20.75
C ASN A 8 -10.15 -10.53 -21.78
N TYR A 9 -10.01 -11.81 -21.43
CA TYR A 9 -10.05 -12.89 -22.40
C TYR A 9 -11.37 -13.67 -22.41
N ARG A 10 -12.12 -13.62 -21.32
CA ARG A 10 -13.42 -14.34 -21.20
C ARG A 10 -14.62 -13.40 -21.15
N ASN A 11 -14.40 -12.08 -21.25
CA ASN A 11 -15.44 -11.06 -21.23
C ASN A 11 -16.37 -11.15 -20.00
N ILE A 12 -15.84 -11.58 -18.86
CA ILE A 12 -16.57 -11.61 -17.60
C ILE A 12 -16.55 -10.20 -17.01
N ARG A 13 -17.74 -9.61 -16.80
CA ARG A 13 -17.91 -8.22 -16.34
C ARG A 13 -18.58 -8.07 -14.99
N HIS A 14 -19.18 -9.13 -14.47
CA HIS A 14 -19.90 -9.08 -13.19
C HIS A 14 -19.04 -9.59 -12.05
N SER A 15 -19.00 -8.84 -10.95
CA SER A 15 -18.39 -9.30 -9.70
C SER A 15 -19.06 -10.59 -9.20
N GLY A 16 -18.29 -11.48 -8.60
CA GLY A 16 -18.79 -12.77 -8.15
C GLY A 16 -17.69 -13.78 -7.85
N SER A 17 -18.09 -15.01 -7.54
CA SER A 17 -17.15 -16.10 -7.31
C SER A 17 -16.82 -16.84 -8.60
N TYR A 18 -15.53 -16.99 -8.89
CA TYR A 18 -15.04 -17.63 -10.11
C TYR A 18 -13.90 -18.58 -9.79
N GLN A 19 -13.79 -19.63 -10.60
CA GLN A 19 -12.62 -20.51 -10.57
C GLN A 19 -11.51 -19.92 -11.44
N ILE A 20 -10.33 -19.75 -10.87
CA ILE A 20 -9.13 -19.26 -11.54
C ILE A 20 -7.99 -20.26 -11.37
N ASP A 21 -6.96 -20.12 -12.18
CA ASP A 21 -5.78 -20.99 -12.19
C ASP A 21 -4.55 -20.11 -12.15
N VAL A 22 -3.93 -20.01 -10.97
CA VAL A 22 -2.95 -18.95 -10.65
C VAL A 22 -1.57 -19.19 -11.26
N ASP A 23 -1.24 -20.43 -11.62
CA ASP A 23 0.01 -20.82 -12.28
C ASP A 23 -0.18 -21.40 -13.69
N GLY A 24 -1.41 -21.61 -14.14
CA GLY A 24 -1.72 -22.01 -15.52
C GLY A 24 -1.38 -23.47 -15.76
N ASP A 25 -0.46 -23.76 -16.68
CA ASP A 25 -0.03 -25.15 -16.94
C ASP A 25 0.88 -25.72 -15.82
N GLY A 26 0.95 -25.05 -14.67
CA GLY A 26 1.72 -25.46 -13.50
C GLY A 26 1.06 -26.60 -12.71
N PRO A 27 1.67 -27.02 -11.59
CA PRO A 27 1.19 -28.14 -10.79
C PRO A 27 0.02 -27.80 -9.87
N LEU A 28 -0.30 -26.51 -9.65
CA LEU A 28 -1.37 -26.13 -8.74
C LEU A 28 -2.74 -26.35 -9.38
N SER A 29 -3.70 -26.71 -8.55
CA SER A 29 -5.08 -26.90 -9.01
C SER A 29 -5.81 -25.55 -9.10
N PRO A 30 -6.82 -25.40 -9.98
CA PRO A 30 -7.63 -24.19 -9.99
C PRO A 30 -8.38 -23.97 -8.67
N ILE A 31 -8.43 -22.72 -8.20
CA ILE A 31 -9.04 -22.29 -6.94
C ILE A 31 -10.25 -21.39 -7.16
N TRP A 32 -11.19 -21.41 -6.21
CA TRP A 32 -12.31 -20.46 -6.20
C TRP A 32 -11.89 -19.17 -5.50
N VAL A 33 -12.16 -18.04 -6.15
CA VAL A 33 -11.85 -16.70 -5.64
C VAL A 33 -13.06 -15.79 -5.83
N SER A 34 -13.07 -14.66 -5.11
CA SER A 34 -13.97 -13.56 -5.40
C SER A 34 -13.28 -12.62 -6.40
N CYS A 35 -13.95 -12.31 -7.50
CA CYS A 35 -13.52 -11.26 -8.42
C CYS A 35 -14.37 -10.01 -8.18
N GLU A 36 -13.72 -8.91 -7.80
CA GLU A 36 -14.32 -7.59 -7.80
C GLU A 36 -14.03 -7.00 -9.19
N MET A 37 -15.03 -7.03 -10.06
CA MET A 37 -14.93 -6.54 -11.44
C MET A 37 -15.20 -5.03 -11.49
N ALA A 38 -14.66 -4.35 -12.49
CA ALA A 38 -14.77 -2.89 -12.61
C ALA A 38 -16.17 -2.45 -13.05
N GLU A 39 -16.80 -1.54 -12.31
CA GLU A 39 -18.12 -0.99 -12.67
C GLU A 39 -18.04 0.04 -13.81
N ASP A 40 -16.91 0.72 -13.94
CA ASP A 40 -16.65 1.78 -14.91
C ASP A 40 -16.05 1.27 -16.24
N ASP A 41 -16.08 -0.05 -16.44
CA ASP A 41 -15.45 -0.75 -17.58
C ASP A 41 -13.93 -0.51 -17.68
N ASP A 42 -13.28 -0.08 -16.59
CA ASP A 42 -11.83 0.08 -16.52
C ASP A 42 -11.13 -1.18 -15.97
N PRO A 43 -10.38 -1.93 -16.79
CA PRO A 43 -9.73 -3.16 -16.34
C PRO A 43 -8.69 -2.92 -15.23
N HIS A 44 -8.25 -1.68 -14.98
CA HIS A 44 -7.35 -1.33 -13.87
C HIS A 44 -7.99 -1.46 -12.48
N HIS A 45 -9.32 -1.51 -12.42
CA HIS A 45 -10.08 -1.66 -11.16
C HIS A 45 -10.45 -3.12 -10.85
N VAL A 46 -10.07 -4.09 -11.68
CA VAL A 46 -10.35 -5.50 -11.43
C VAL A 46 -9.42 -6.07 -10.34
N MET A 47 -10.02 -6.64 -9.29
CA MET A 47 -9.29 -7.26 -8.17
C MET A 47 -9.58 -8.76 -8.08
N THR A 48 -8.54 -9.53 -7.78
CA THR A 48 -8.64 -10.92 -7.33
C THR A 48 -8.60 -10.96 -5.81
N VAL A 49 -9.62 -11.53 -5.17
CA VAL A 49 -9.79 -11.53 -3.72
C VAL A 49 -9.87 -12.97 -3.19
N ILE A 50 -8.99 -13.30 -2.24
CA ILE A 50 -8.96 -14.61 -1.56
C ILE A 50 -9.32 -14.41 -0.09
N HIS A 51 -10.47 -14.97 0.29
CA HIS A 51 -11.01 -14.92 1.64
C HIS A 51 -10.43 -16.00 2.56
N HIS A 52 -10.55 -15.80 3.87
CA HIS A 52 -10.10 -16.74 4.90
C HIS A 52 -11.11 -16.92 6.04
N ASP A 53 -10.80 -17.83 6.97
CA ASP A 53 -11.67 -18.27 8.06
C ASP A 53 -11.73 -17.33 9.28
N SER A 54 -11.28 -16.08 9.17
CA SER A 54 -11.07 -15.20 10.34
C SER A 54 -11.22 -13.70 10.03
N GLU A 55 -12.14 -13.35 9.12
CA GLU A 55 -12.35 -11.95 8.69
C GLU A 55 -13.19 -11.13 9.68
N ASP A 56 -14.02 -11.79 10.50
CA ASP A 56 -14.76 -11.11 11.58
C ASP A 56 -13.84 -10.72 12.74
N PRO A 57 -14.15 -9.65 13.49
CA PRO A 57 -13.37 -9.27 14.67
C PRO A 57 -13.35 -10.36 15.75
N VAL A 58 -12.16 -10.65 16.28
CA VAL A 58 -11.97 -11.68 17.31
C VAL A 58 -11.34 -11.07 18.57
N HIS A 59 -12.05 -11.21 19.69
CA HIS A 59 -11.59 -10.76 21.00
C HIS A 59 -10.49 -11.66 21.57
N VAL A 60 -9.53 -11.03 22.26
CA VAL A 60 -8.38 -11.67 22.90
C VAL A 60 -8.28 -11.18 24.35
N ARG A 61 -8.21 -12.13 25.30
CA ARG A 61 -8.00 -11.88 26.73
C ARG A 61 -7.31 -13.08 27.36
N HIS A 62 -6.64 -12.85 28.48
CA HIS A 62 -5.95 -13.84 29.31
C HIS A 62 -4.64 -14.38 28.71
N TYR A 63 -3.99 -13.61 27.84
CA TYR A 63 -2.72 -13.94 27.22
C TYR A 63 -1.66 -12.91 27.61
N GLU A 64 -0.96 -13.17 28.71
CA GLU A 64 0.07 -12.28 29.25
C GLU A 64 1.36 -12.34 28.41
N SER A 65 1.90 -13.54 28.22
CA SER A 65 3.19 -13.70 27.56
C SER A 65 3.15 -13.30 26.08
N ALA A 66 4.24 -12.71 25.60
CA ALA A 66 4.44 -12.33 24.21
C ALA A 66 4.00 -13.42 23.22
N GLY A 67 3.10 -13.06 22.31
CA GLY A 67 2.56 -13.93 21.27
C GLY A 67 1.95 -15.26 21.77
N SER A 68 1.51 -15.31 23.03
CA SER A 68 0.91 -16.52 23.62
C SER A 68 -0.48 -16.79 23.06
N TYR A 69 -1.22 -15.75 22.67
CA TYR A 69 -2.33 -15.91 21.75
C TYR A 69 -1.79 -16.09 20.34
N PHE A 70 -2.34 -17.06 19.61
CA PHE A 70 -2.10 -17.19 18.18
C PHE A 70 -3.38 -17.56 17.42
N ARG A 71 -3.53 -17.00 16.21
CA ARG A 71 -4.59 -17.35 15.26
C ARG A 71 -3.96 -17.72 13.92
N ASN A 72 -4.03 -19.01 13.56
CA ASN A 72 -3.69 -19.46 12.21
C ASN A 72 -4.77 -18.99 11.23
N ILE A 73 -4.35 -18.53 10.06
CA ILE A 73 -5.23 -18.07 8.99
C ILE A 73 -5.33 -19.15 7.92
N THR A 74 -6.54 -19.63 7.67
CA THR A 74 -6.81 -20.64 6.64
C THR A 74 -7.55 -19.99 5.49
N TYR A 75 -6.90 -19.89 4.33
CA TYR A 75 -7.50 -19.31 3.13
C TYR A 75 -8.41 -20.32 2.43
N ASN A 76 -9.62 -19.88 2.09
CA ASN A 76 -10.69 -20.75 1.64
C ASN A 76 -10.35 -21.37 0.27
N GLY A 77 -10.04 -22.66 0.25
CA GLY A 77 -9.77 -23.41 -0.98
C GLY A 77 -8.43 -23.10 -1.64
N ALA A 78 -7.53 -22.35 -0.98
CA ALA A 78 -6.20 -22.01 -1.49
C ALA A 78 -5.12 -22.44 -0.51
N THR A 79 -4.04 -23.04 -1.01
CA THR A 79 -2.83 -23.33 -0.20
C THR A 79 -1.87 -22.14 -0.20
N GLU A 80 -0.84 -22.19 0.64
CA GLU A 80 0.21 -21.16 0.67
C GLU A 80 0.87 -20.99 -0.72
N GLU A 81 1.09 -22.08 -1.46
CA GLU A 81 1.65 -22.04 -2.82
C GLU A 81 0.74 -21.30 -3.80
N HIS A 82 -0.59 -21.46 -3.71
CA HIS A 82 -1.54 -20.72 -4.53
C HIS A 82 -1.49 -19.22 -4.23
N LEU A 83 -1.43 -18.85 -2.95
CA LEU A 83 -1.31 -17.45 -2.52
C LEU A 83 -0.02 -16.83 -3.06
N ILE A 84 1.11 -17.54 -2.93
CA ILE A 84 2.41 -17.10 -3.41
C ILE A 84 2.41 -16.94 -4.94
N ALA A 85 1.82 -17.89 -5.68
CA ALA A 85 1.73 -17.81 -7.14
C ALA A 85 0.91 -16.59 -7.60
N LEU A 86 -0.24 -16.33 -6.96
CA LEU A 86 -1.05 -15.14 -7.22
C LEU A 86 -0.28 -13.86 -6.90
N ILE A 87 0.34 -13.77 -5.71
CA ILE A 87 1.05 -12.56 -5.26
C ILE A 87 2.23 -12.26 -6.19
N ASN A 88 3.05 -13.26 -6.53
CA ASN A 88 4.23 -13.07 -7.37
C ASN A 88 3.87 -12.70 -8.83
N SER A 89 2.69 -13.10 -9.31
CA SER A 89 2.21 -12.79 -10.66
C SER A 89 1.39 -11.49 -10.75
N SER A 90 1.07 -10.89 -9.60
CA SER A 90 0.30 -9.65 -9.52
C SER A 90 1.20 -8.42 -9.54
N PHE A 91 0.67 -7.29 -10.01
CA PHE A 91 1.38 -6.01 -9.94
C PHE A 91 1.55 -5.52 -8.50
N SER A 92 0.49 -5.66 -7.70
CA SER A 92 0.49 -5.37 -6.27
C SER A 92 -0.60 -6.14 -5.57
N CYS A 93 -0.34 -6.52 -4.32
CA CYS A 93 -1.32 -7.10 -3.40
C CYS A 93 -1.37 -6.30 -2.11
N GLN A 94 -2.54 -6.32 -1.48
CA GLN A 94 -2.80 -5.67 -0.20
C GLN A 94 -3.61 -6.57 0.71
N GLN A 95 -3.43 -6.37 2.02
CA GLN A 95 -4.26 -7.01 3.04
C GLN A 95 -4.48 -6.03 4.18
N TYR A 96 -5.74 -5.84 4.58
CA TYR A 96 -6.08 -4.99 5.72
C TYR A 96 -5.79 -5.73 7.02
N ILE A 97 -5.24 -5.03 8.01
CA ILE A 97 -5.00 -5.57 9.35
C ILE A 97 -5.34 -4.52 10.41
N LYS A 98 -5.94 -4.95 11.52
CA LYS A 98 -6.29 -4.12 12.67
C LYS A 98 -6.04 -4.84 13.98
N TRP A 99 -5.53 -4.07 14.94
CA TRP A 99 -5.51 -4.44 16.34
C TRP A 99 -6.13 -3.30 17.15
N ALA A 100 -7.30 -3.56 17.73
CA ALA A 100 -7.83 -2.71 18.79
C ALA A 100 -7.32 -3.25 20.13
N CYS A 101 -6.87 -2.35 20.99
CA CYS A 101 -6.17 -2.68 22.22
C CYS A 101 -6.70 -1.84 23.37
N LYS A 102 -6.74 -2.48 24.54
CA LYS A 102 -6.98 -1.84 25.82
C LYS A 102 -5.94 -2.43 26.77
N GLY A 103 -4.92 -1.65 27.07
CA GLY A 103 -3.80 -2.11 27.90
C GLY A 103 -2.98 -3.24 27.28
N SER A 104 -2.82 -3.26 25.95
CA SER A 104 -2.05 -4.27 25.23
C SER A 104 -1.11 -3.63 24.22
N MET A 105 0.14 -4.05 24.19
CA MET A 105 1.22 -3.43 23.42
C MET A 105 1.64 -4.27 22.20
N PHE A 106 2.30 -3.63 21.22
CA PHE A 106 3.08 -4.34 20.20
C PHE A 106 4.52 -4.56 20.64
N GLY A 107 5.15 -3.51 21.14
CA GLY A 107 6.55 -3.53 21.59
C GLY A 107 7.60 -3.14 20.55
N PHE A 108 7.22 -2.69 19.35
CA PHE A 108 8.16 -2.55 18.23
C PHE A 108 9.33 -1.56 18.44
N TRP A 109 9.18 -0.54 19.29
CA TRP A 109 10.25 0.44 19.58
C TRP A 109 11.32 -0.10 20.54
N TYR A 110 11.07 -1.25 21.20
CA TYR A 110 12.01 -1.86 22.13
C TYR A 110 12.11 -3.38 21.87
N PRO A 111 13.16 -3.85 21.16
CA PRO A 111 13.26 -5.24 20.69
C PRO A 111 13.11 -6.33 21.75
N ASP A 112 13.47 -6.05 23.02
CA ASP A 112 13.36 -7.02 24.11
C ASP A 112 11.94 -7.12 24.72
N ALA A 113 10.97 -6.32 24.25
CA ALA A 113 9.60 -6.29 24.78
C ALA A 113 8.54 -6.37 23.67
N ILE A 114 8.76 -7.22 22.66
CA ILE A 114 7.78 -7.46 21.60
C ILE A 114 6.70 -8.40 22.12
N ASP A 115 5.46 -7.90 22.22
CA ASP A 115 4.32 -8.65 22.73
C ASP A 115 3.42 -9.18 21.62
N SER A 116 3.30 -8.43 20.52
CA SER A 116 2.34 -8.71 19.44
C SER A 116 2.95 -8.49 18.07
N TRP A 117 2.66 -9.39 17.12
CA TRP A 117 3.15 -9.34 15.75
C TRP A 117 2.30 -10.20 14.81
N TRP A 118 2.51 -10.04 13.51
CA TRP A 118 1.95 -10.95 12.51
C TRP A 118 3.06 -11.78 11.87
N VAL A 119 2.69 -12.93 11.31
CA VAL A 119 3.59 -13.84 10.62
C VAL A 119 3.20 -13.86 9.15
N GLY A 120 4.15 -13.51 8.30
CA GLY A 120 3.97 -13.43 6.86
C GLY A 120 4.42 -14.69 6.12
N ARG A 121 4.55 -14.58 4.80
CA ARG A 121 5.07 -15.64 3.92
C ARG A 121 6.39 -16.22 4.44
N ASN A 122 6.65 -17.48 4.15
CA ASN A 122 7.80 -18.21 4.67
C ASN A 122 7.84 -18.26 6.21
N TRP A 123 6.69 -18.11 6.87
CA TRP A 123 6.55 -18.15 8.33
C TRP A 123 7.47 -17.16 9.07
N THR A 124 7.72 -16.00 8.46
CA THR A 124 8.61 -14.98 9.02
C THR A 124 7.82 -13.96 9.83
N ASN A 125 8.22 -13.75 11.08
CA ASN A 125 7.65 -12.72 11.96
C ASN A 125 7.86 -11.32 11.37
N GLN A 126 6.86 -10.46 11.49
CA GLN A 126 6.87 -9.10 10.97
C GLN A 126 6.63 -8.12 12.12
N TYR A 127 7.56 -7.17 12.27
CA TYR A 127 7.57 -6.22 13.39
C TYR A 127 7.21 -4.80 12.91
N TYR A 128 6.14 -4.72 12.15
CA TYR A 128 5.49 -3.48 11.72
C TYR A 128 4.00 -3.76 11.52
N TRP A 129 3.17 -2.71 11.52
CA TRP A 129 1.71 -2.87 11.41
C TRP A 129 1.11 -2.24 10.15
N GLY A 130 -0.21 -2.44 9.96
CA GLY A 130 -0.96 -1.84 8.87
C GLY A 130 -0.71 -0.34 8.73
N GLY A 131 -0.55 0.11 7.48
CA GLY A 131 -0.09 1.45 7.18
C GLY A 131 1.43 1.55 7.16
N ALA A 132 2.18 0.94 8.09
CA ALA A 132 3.61 1.19 8.27
C ALA A 132 4.55 0.82 7.11
N GLU A 133 5.67 1.54 7.00
CA GLU A 133 6.77 1.13 6.13
C GLU A 133 7.27 -0.25 6.55
N THR A 134 7.60 -1.09 5.56
CA THR A 134 8.11 -2.43 5.87
C THR A 134 9.36 -2.34 6.73
N ASP A 135 9.43 -3.19 7.75
CA ASP A 135 10.54 -3.28 8.70
C ASP A 135 10.80 -2.00 9.52
N SER A 136 9.84 -1.07 9.58
CA SER A 136 10.02 0.20 10.28
C SER A 136 10.06 0.10 11.80
N GLY A 137 9.59 -0.99 12.40
CA GLY A 137 9.38 -1.05 13.84
C GLY A 137 8.25 -0.12 14.32
N SER A 138 7.27 0.19 13.45
CA SER A 138 6.20 1.14 13.75
C SER A 138 4.84 0.72 13.20
N CYS A 139 3.81 1.47 13.57
CA CYS A 139 2.45 1.31 13.06
C CYS A 139 2.06 2.48 12.16
N GLY A 140 0.86 2.35 11.57
CA GLY A 140 0.12 3.28 10.71
C GLY A 140 -0.24 4.67 11.29
N CYS A 141 0.17 5.01 12.51
CA CYS A 141 0.00 6.37 13.05
C CYS A 141 1.29 7.19 13.17
N HIS A 142 2.47 6.56 13.17
CA HIS A 142 3.76 7.21 13.37
C HIS A 142 4.07 8.28 12.31
N PRO A 143 4.53 9.49 12.70
CA PRO A 143 4.95 9.93 14.04
C PRO A 143 3.84 10.58 14.89
N TYR A 144 2.59 10.52 14.46
CA TYR A 144 1.43 11.18 15.08
C TYR A 144 0.55 10.22 15.89
N CYS A 145 1.15 9.12 16.38
CA CYS A 145 0.48 8.18 17.27
C CYS A 145 0.02 8.84 18.56
N TYR A 146 -0.82 8.11 19.29
CA TYR A 146 -1.31 8.48 20.59
C TYR A 146 -0.14 8.91 21.50
N PRO A 147 -0.17 10.13 22.06
CA PRO A 147 0.99 10.66 22.77
C PRO A 147 1.37 9.82 24.00
N THR A 148 2.65 9.50 24.11
CA THR A 148 3.23 8.79 25.26
C THR A 148 4.49 9.48 25.76
N THR A 149 4.91 9.19 26.99
CA THR A 149 6.18 9.70 27.55
C THR A 149 7.41 9.02 26.95
N ARG A 150 7.23 7.92 26.20
CA ARG A 150 8.30 7.06 25.68
C ARG A 150 8.49 7.17 24.16
N ASN A 151 7.80 8.12 23.49
CA ASN A 151 7.80 8.26 22.02
C ASN A 151 7.50 6.94 21.31
N SER A 152 6.41 6.28 21.71
CA SER A 152 5.98 5.03 21.11
C SER A 152 5.70 5.15 19.61
N THR A 153 5.85 4.03 18.90
CA THR A 153 5.70 3.97 17.45
C THR A 153 4.33 3.48 16.99
N CYS A 154 3.45 3.11 17.93
CA CYS A 154 2.05 2.74 17.71
C CYS A 154 1.11 3.38 18.76
N ASN A 155 -0.19 3.40 18.48
CA ASN A 155 -1.21 3.85 19.43
C ASN A 155 -1.30 2.88 20.62
N CYS A 156 -1.31 1.58 20.35
CA CYS A 156 -1.45 0.52 21.36
C CYS A 156 -0.31 0.45 22.38
N ASP A 157 0.86 0.91 21.98
CA ASP A 157 2.05 0.98 22.82
C ASP A 157 1.95 1.98 23.98
N SER A 158 0.89 2.80 23.99
CA SER A 158 0.54 3.62 25.15
C SER A 158 0.09 2.81 26.36
N ASN A 159 -0.23 1.51 26.18
CA ASN A 159 -0.72 0.60 27.21
C ASN A 159 -1.87 1.23 28.03
N GLU A 160 -2.81 1.84 27.32
CA GLU A 160 -3.93 2.55 27.94
C GLU A 160 -5.00 1.57 28.41
N LYS A 161 -5.16 1.43 29.74
CA LYS A 161 -6.04 0.44 30.37
C LYS A 161 -7.48 0.93 30.55
N LEU A 162 -7.78 2.21 30.31
CA LEU A 162 -9.12 2.79 30.54
C LEU A 162 -9.94 3.00 29.26
N LYS A 163 -9.30 3.06 28.10
CA LYS A 163 -9.97 3.22 26.80
C LYS A 163 -9.38 2.30 25.75
N TRP A 164 -10.17 2.05 24.72
CA TRP A 164 -9.69 1.38 23.52
C TRP A 164 -8.95 2.35 22.63
N LEU A 165 -7.83 1.91 22.10
CA LEU A 165 -7.13 2.49 20.97
C LEU A 165 -7.08 1.45 19.86
N ASP A 166 -6.66 1.85 18.66
CA ASP A 166 -6.37 0.90 17.60
C ASP A 166 -5.22 1.36 16.72
N ASP A 167 -4.54 0.38 16.16
CA ASP A 167 -3.66 0.54 15.02
C ASP A 167 -4.23 -0.31 13.88
N SER A 168 -4.44 0.33 12.73
CA SER A 168 -5.00 -0.33 11.55
C SER A 168 -4.46 0.26 10.25
N GLY A 169 -4.60 -0.50 9.17
CA GLY A 169 -4.25 -0.05 7.82
C GLY A 169 -3.95 -1.21 6.89
N LEU A 170 -3.51 -0.89 5.67
CA LEU A 170 -3.11 -1.88 4.68
C LEU A 170 -1.65 -2.30 4.85
N LEU A 171 -1.41 -3.61 4.73
CA LEU A 171 -0.11 -4.19 4.43
C LEU A 171 0.05 -4.24 2.91
N LEU A 172 1.11 -3.62 2.37
CA LEU A 172 1.29 -3.43 0.93
C LEU A 172 2.52 -4.14 0.34
N ASP A 173 3.41 -4.66 1.18
CA ASP A 173 4.60 -5.37 0.71
C ASP A 173 4.28 -6.81 0.33
N SER A 174 4.21 -7.05 -0.98
CA SER A 174 3.98 -8.37 -1.57
C SER A 174 5.09 -9.38 -1.23
N ASN A 175 6.28 -8.92 -0.80
CA ASN A 175 7.34 -9.78 -0.29
C ASN A 175 7.12 -10.22 1.15
N ARG A 176 6.10 -9.72 1.86
CA ARG A 176 5.74 -10.14 3.22
C ARG A 176 4.38 -10.82 3.27
N LEU A 177 3.47 -10.43 2.38
CA LEU A 177 2.16 -11.05 2.24
C LEU A 177 2.25 -12.51 1.74
N PRO A 178 1.26 -13.36 2.09
CA PRO A 178 0.04 -13.05 2.87
C PRO A 178 0.28 -13.13 4.38
N VAL A 179 -0.66 -12.66 5.19
CA VAL A 179 -0.68 -12.94 6.64
C VAL A 179 -1.08 -14.41 6.86
N LEU A 180 -0.21 -15.19 7.50
CA LEU A 180 -0.41 -16.62 7.78
C LEU A 180 -0.81 -16.89 9.24
N GLN A 181 -0.37 -16.03 10.16
CA GLN A 181 -0.71 -16.15 11.58
C GLN A 181 -0.68 -14.77 12.26
N LEU A 182 -1.60 -14.55 13.19
CA LEU A 182 -1.60 -13.40 14.09
C LEU A 182 -1.17 -13.83 15.48
N ARG A 183 -0.37 -13.01 16.18
CA ARG A 183 0.12 -13.27 17.52
C ARG A 183 -0.03 -12.06 18.42
N PHE A 184 -0.57 -12.28 19.61
CA PHE A 184 -0.83 -11.22 20.58
C PHE A 184 -0.44 -11.67 22.00
N GLY A 185 -0.01 -10.70 22.81
CA GLY A 185 0.33 -10.83 24.23
C GLY A 185 -0.16 -9.59 25.00
N ASP A 186 0.29 -9.40 26.25
CA ASP A 186 -0.07 -8.23 27.07
C ASP A 186 -1.60 -8.04 27.18
N THR A 187 -2.31 -9.14 27.43
CA THR A 187 -3.77 -9.14 27.68
C THR A 187 -4.15 -9.93 28.93
N GLY A 188 -3.22 -10.07 29.88
CA GLY A 188 -3.35 -10.97 31.02
C GLY A 188 -4.08 -10.35 32.21
N GLU A 189 -3.94 -9.04 32.44
CA GLU A 189 -4.57 -8.36 33.57
C GLU A 189 -6.08 -8.16 33.38
N SER A 190 -6.80 -7.93 34.48
CA SER A 190 -8.27 -7.83 34.47
C SER A 190 -8.83 -6.70 33.62
N ASN A 191 -8.05 -5.66 33.37
CA ASN A 191 -8.44 -4.49 32.57
C ASN A 191 -7.88 -4.52 31.15
N GLU A 192 -7.18 -5.58 30.79
CA GLU A 192 -6.54 -5.72 29.49
C GLU A 192 -7.39 -6.57 28.54
N ALA A 193 -7.38 -6.16 27.28
CA ALA A 193 -8.07 -6.84 26.21
C ALA A 193 -7.52 -6.40 24.86
N GLY A 194 -7.72 -7.23 23.86
CA GLY A 194 -7.55 -6.84 22.48
C GLY A 194 -8.64 -7.42 21.58
N GLU A 195 -8.71 -6.91 20.37
CA GLU A 195 -9.55 -7.41 19.29
C GLU A 195 -8.79 -7.26 17.97
N HIS A 196 -8.60 -8.37 17.25
CA HIS A 196 -7.97 -8.33 15.93
C HIS A 196 -9.00 -8.46 14.83
N THR A 197 -8.70 -7.87 13.67
CA THR A 197 -9.44 -8.02 12.42
C THR A 197 -8.44 -8.12 11.29
N LEU A 198 -8.65 -9.07 10.38
CA LEU A 198 -7.82 -9.29 9.21
C LEU A 198 -8.72 -9.35 7.99
N GLY A 199 -8.43 -8.53 6.97
CA GLY A 199 -9.15 -8.57 5.70
C GLY A 199 -8.62 -9.66 4.77
N PRO A 200 -9.34 -9.93 3.67
CA PRO A 200 -8.88 -10.86 2.64
C PRO A 200 -7.62 -10.34 1.93
N VAL A 201 -6.89 -11.23 1.28
CA VAL A 201 -5.81 -10.83 0.37
C VAL A 201 -6.45 -10.34 -0.92
N LYS A 202 -6.15 -9.09 -1.31
CA LYS A 202 -6.63 -8.47 -2.55
C LYS A 202 -5.45 -8.18 -3.46
N CYS A 203 -5.48 -8.69 -4.68
CA CYS A 203 -4.42 -8.52 -5.67
C CYS A 203 -4.93 -7.92 -6.97
N ARG A 204 -4.16 -7.01 -7.57
CA ARG A 204 -4.40 -6.49 -8.92
C ARG A 204 -3.32 -6.92 -9.88
N ALA A 205 -3.73 -7.22 -11.10
CA ALA A 205 -2.83 -7.62 -12.18
C ALA A 205 -2.18 -6.42 -12.89
N THR A 206 -2.86 -5.28 -12.91
CA THR A 206 -2.42 -4.07 -13.62
C THR A 206 -1.87 -3.02 -12.68
N GLY A 207 -0.90 -2.27 -13.20
CA GLY A 207 -0.30 -1.15 -12.50
C GLY A 207 -1.04 0.16 -12.69
N HIS A 208 -0.27 1.24 -12.78
CA HIS A 208 -0.82 2.59 -12.88
C HIS A 208 -1.35 2.86 -14.28
N LYS A 209 -2.55 3.45 -14.37
CA LYS A 209 -3.12 3.95 -15.61
C LYS A 209 -2.47 5.28 -16.00
N ASP A 210 -1.88 5.33 -17.19
CA ASP A 210 -1.27 6.56 -17.73
C ASP A 210 -2.34 7.51 -18.29
N ILE A 211 -2.27 8.78 -17.90
CA ILE A 211 -3.15 9.86 -18.34
C ILE A 211 -2.28 11.01 -18.84
N PHE A 212 -2.45 11.36 -20.12
CA PHE A 212 -1.78 12.52 -20.71
C PHE A 212 -2.63 13.77 -20.54
N GLU A 213 -2.10 14.76 -19.84
CA GLU A 213 -2.79 16.00 -19.47
C GLU A 213 -2.63 17.11 -20.51
N GLY A 214 -1.67 16.97 -21.44
CA GLY A 214 -1.48 17.89 -22.55
C GLY A 214 -0.06 18.45 -22.68
N GLY A 215 0.13 19.21 -23.77
CA GLY A 215 1.35 19.94 -24.08
C GLY A 215 1.24 21.43 -23.75
N PHE A 216 2.29 22.00 -23.16
CA PHE A 216 2.34 23.38 -22.67
C PHE A 216 3.63 24.07 -23.11
N LYS A 217 3.63 25.40 -23.17
CA LYS A 217 4.84 26.22 -23.35
C LYS A 217 5.12 27.02 -22.08
N ALA A 218 6.36 27.04 -21.62
CA ALA A 218 6.75 27.83 -20.47
C ALA A 218 6.68 29.35 -20.78
N PRO A 219 6.37 30.22 -19.78
CA PRO A 219 5.96 29.87 -18.42
C PRO A 219 4.50 29.39 -18.38
N CYS A 220 4.24 28.30 -17.66
CA CYS A 220 2.90 27.74 -17.50
C CYS A 220 2.62 27.37 -16.04
N LYS A 221 1.34 27.35 -15.66
CA LYS A 221 0.88 26.84 -14.37
C LYS A 221 -0.19 25.79 -14.64
N PHE A 222 -0.03 24.62 -14.04
CA PHE A 222 -1.01 23.54 -14.06
C PHE A 222 -1.27 23.06 -12.63
N VAL A 223 -2.44 22.47 -12.42
CA VAL A 223 -2.87 21.87 -11.17
C VAL A 223 -3.19 20.41 -11.47
N THR A 224 -2.85 19.51 -10.56
CA THR A 224 -3.21 18.11 -10.68
C THR A 224 -4.74 17.96 -10.82
N PRO A 225 -5.23 17.24 -11.84
CA PRO A 225 -6.64 16.92 -11.97
C PRO A 225 -7.17 16.23 -10.73
N GLY A 226 -8.42 16.52 -10.36
CA GLY A 226 -9.08 15.85 -9.24
C GLY A 226 -8.75 16.41 -7.86
N TYR A 227 -7.75 17.30 -7.70
CA TYR A 227 -7.55 18.03 -6.44
C TYR A 227 -8.58 19.16 -6.29
N LYS A 228 -9.82 18.78 -5.98
CA LYS A 228 -10.92 19.68 -5.62
C LYS A 228 -11.36 19.36 -4.19
N ASP A 229 -11.73 20.38 -3.43
CA ASP A 229 -12.26 20.25 -2.07
C ASP A 229 -11.35 19.47 -1.10
N ASN A 230 -10.01 19.61 -1.24
CA ASN A 230 -8.99 18.89 -0.46
C ASN A 230 -9.07 17.36 -0.56
N LYS A 231 -9.57 16.83 -1.68
CA LYS A 231 -9.54 15.39 -1.96
C LYS A 231 -8.45 15.06 -2.96
N TYR A 232 -7.71 13.98 -2.69
CA TYR A 232 -6.73 13.46 -3.63
C TYR A 232 -7.40 12.87 -4.88
N PRO A 233 -6.69 12.83 -6.02
CA PRO A 233 -7.15 12.08 -7.18
C PRO A 233 -7.28 10.58 -6.83
N ALA A 234 -7.97 9.83 -7.70
CA ALA A 234 -8.06 8.38 -7.54
C ALA A 234 -6.66 7.74 -7.50
N PRO A 235 -6.48 6.65 -6.74
CA PRO A 235 -5.19 6.00 -6.60
C PRO A 235 -4.80 5.25 -7.88
N PHE A 236 -3.50 4.97 -8.03
CA PHE A 236 -2.90 4.24 -9.14
C PHE A 236 -3.04 4.92 -10.52
N LEU A 237 -2.92 6.25 -10.57
CA LEU A 237 -2.86 7.03 -11.80
C LEU A 237 -1.47 7.61 -12.01
N ARG A 238 -1.05 7.75 -13.27
CA ARG A 238 0.14 8.50 -13.69
C ARG A 238 -0.26 9.63 -14.62
N HIS A 239 -0.28 10.85 -14.09
CA HIS A 239 -0.60 12.05 -14.84
C HIS A 239 0.67 12.64 -15.44
N THR A 240 0.72 12.81 -16.76
CA THR A 240 1.88 13.35 -17.46
C THR A 240 1.56 14.64 -18.20
N TRP A 241 2.37 15.67 -17.97
CA TRP A 241 2.39 16.93 -18.71
C TRP A 241 3.67 17.02 -19.52
N THR A 242 3.59 17.52 -20.75
CA THR A 242 4.76 17.85 -21.58
C THR A 242 4.90 19.36 -21.68
N ILE A 243 6.10 19.89 -21.39
CA ILE A 243 6.37 21.31 -21.32
C ILE A 243 7.55 21.66 -22.21
N GLU A 244 7.34 22.56 -23.16
CA GLU A 244 8.38 23.12 -24.00
C GLU A 244 8.98 24.36 -23.34
N ILE A 245 10.31 24.37 -23.18
CA ILE A 245 11.10 25.50 -22.69
C ILE A 245 11.91 26.04 -23.86
N SER A 246 11.63 27.31 -24.22
CA SER A 246 12.35 27.98 -25.30
C SER A 246 13.79 28.32 -24.90
N GLU A 247 14.65 28.47 -25.90
CA GLU A 247 16.04 28.89 -25.70
C GLU A 247 16.13 30.16 -24.81
N GLY A 248 17.00 30.12 -23.80
CA GLY A 248 17.20 31.22 -22.85
C GLY A 248 16.13 31.39 -21.76
N GLN A 249 15.14 30.49 -21.63
CA GLN A 249 14.13 30.52 -20.57
C GLN A 249 14.37 29.47 -19.47
N TYR A 250 13.76 29.67 -18.30
CA TYR A 250 13.83 28.77 -17.14
C TYR A 250 12.44 28.38 -16.63
N MET A 251 12.34 27.21 -15.98
CA MET A 251 11.12 26.71 -15.33
C MET A 251 11.43 26.36 -13.88
N GLU A 252 10.52 26.71 -12.96
CA GLU A 252 10.55 26.28 -11.56
C GLU A 252 9.29 25.46 -11.25
N LEU A 253 9.46 24.31 -10.58
CA LEU A 253 8.36 23.48 -10.11
C LEU A 253 8.09 23.75 -8.64
N VAL A 254 6.97 24.39 -8.35
CA VAL A 254 6.53 24.73 -7.00
C VAL A 254 5.34 23.87 -6.60
N PHE A 255 5.48 23.15 -5.49
CA PHE A 255 4.41 22.35 -4.88
C PHE A 255 3.96 23.07 -3.59
N PRO A 256 2.92 23.93 -3.65
CA PRO A 256 2.57 24.84 -2.56
C PRO A 256 1.94 24.14 -1.35
N GLU A 257 1.19 23.07 -1.59
CA GLU A 257 0.60 22.21 -0.58
C GLU A 257 0.76 20.77 -1.07
N TYR A 258 1.45 19.96 -0.29
CA TYR A 258 1.41 18.52 -0.47
C TYR A 258 1.43 17.93 0.93
N ASP A 259 0.25 17.63 1.45
CA ASP A 259 0.18 16.62 2.49
C ASP A 259 0.61 15.32 1.80
N VAL A 260 1.81 14.84 2.07
CA VAL A 260 2.04 13.41 1.96
C VAL A 260 1.24 12.86 3.15
N VAL A 261 -0.07 12.65 3.01
CA VAL A 261 -0.77 11.85 4.00
C VAL A 261 -0.15 10.46 3.89
N HIS A 262 0.81 10.24 4.77
CA HIS A 262 1.43 9.01 5.21
C HIS A 262 1.09 7.75 4.43
N TYR A 263 2.11 7.06 3.92
CA TYR A 263 2.75 6.02 4.72
C TYR A 263 3.86 5.34 3.93
N GLY A 264 5.04 5.14 4.54
CA GLY A 264 6.14 4.46 3.85
C GLY A 264 5.81 3.04 3.37
N ALA A 265 4.66 2.43 3.76
CA ALA A 265 4.16 1.21 3.13
C ALA A 265 4.09 1.31 1.60
N TYR A 266 3.74 2.49 1.06
CA TYR A 266 3.63 2.70 -0.38
C TYR A 266 4.94 2.59 -1.13
N ASN A 267 6.08 2.76 -0.46
CA ASN A 267 7.38 2.55 -1.09
C ASN A 267 7.56 1.11 -1.60
N ASN A 268 6.79 0.15 -1.05
CA ASN A 268 6.81 -1.25 -1.46
C ASN A 268 5.92 -1.53 -2.68
N VAL A 269 5.09 -0.57 -3.10
CA VAL A 269 4.27 -0.70 -4.31
C VAL A 269 5.09 -0.25 -5.51
N SER A 270 5.15 -1.09 -6.53
CA SER A 270 5.85 -0.81 -7.79
C SER A 270 5.44 0.55 -8.37
N GLY A 271 6.42 1.44 -8.60
CA GLY A 271 6.18 2.78 -9.15
C GLY A 271 5.82 3.88 -8.14
N CYS A 272 5.56 3.55 -6.87
CA CYS A 272 5.13 4.51 -5.85
C CYS A 272 6.28 5.16 -5.06
N ARG A 273 7.51 4.62 -5.17
CA ARG A 273 8.70 5.18 -4.51
C ARG A 273 8.99 6.64 -4.90
N ASN A 274 8.65 7.03 -6.12
CA ASN A 274 8.83 8.38 -6.63
C ASN A 274 7.48 8.94 -7.09
N VAL A 275 6.82 9.69 -6.21
CA VAL A 275 5.52 10.32 -6.47
C VAL A 275 5.61 11.33 -7.61
N VAL A 276 6.73 12.05 -7.73
CA VAL A 276 6.98 12.99 -8.84
C VAL A 276 8.26 12.59 -9.54
N THR A 277 8.16 12.42 -10.86
CA THR A 277 9.28 12.18 -11.76
C THR A 277 9.31 13.26 -12.83
N VAL A 278 10.48 13.88 -13.03
CA VAL A 278 10.70 14.85 -14.11
C VAL A 278 11.72 14.27 -15.07
N GLN A 279 11.36 14.16 -16.35
CA GLN A 279 12.24 13.74 -17.43
C GLN A 279 12.43 14.89 -18.40
N ALA A 280 13.65 15.41 -18.52
CA ALA A 280 13.98 16.45 -19.49
C ALA A 280 14.76 15.86 -20.66
N GLN A 281 14.36 16.24 -21.88
CA GLN A 281 15.03 15.88 -23.14
C GLN A 281 15.37 17.15 -23.91
N LYS A 282 16.65 17.33 -24.24
CA LYS A 282 17.09 18.41 -25.12
C LYS A 282 16.64 18.11 -26.54
N THR A 283 16.13 19.11 -27.27
CA THR A 283 15.63 18.89 -28.64
C THR A 283 16.76 18.45 -29.59
N ASN A 284 18.01 18.80 -29.26
CA ASN A 284 19.20 18.56 -30.10
C ASN A 284 20.11 17.43 -29.60
N THR A 285 19.90 16.91 -28.39
CA THR A 285 20.61 15.75 -27.84
C THR A 285 19.59 14.84 -27.17
N ASN A 286 19.51 13.57 -27.54
CA ASN A 286 18.60 12.58 -26.90
C ASN A 286 19.01 12.23 -25.45
N GLU A 287 19.55 13.19 -24.72
CA GLU A 287 19.94 13.09 -23.32
C GLU A 287 18.70 13.19 -22.43
N ILE A 288 18.48 12.19 -21.59
CA ILE A 288 17.36 12.12 -20.65
C ILE A 288 17.89 12.38 -19.24
N VAL A 289 17.45 13.47 -18.61
CA VAL A 289 17.72 13.74 -17.19
C VAL A 289 16.49 13.39 -16.37
N THR A 290 16.61 12.42 -15.46
CA THR A 290 15.53 12.05 -14.54
C THR A 290 15.76 12.66 -13.17
N LEU A 291 14.87 13.54 -12.72
CA LEU A 291 14.87 14.08 -11.37
C LEU A 291 13.74 13.43 -10.57
N THR A 292 14.12 12.79 -9.46
CA THR A 292 13.19 12.23 -8.47
C THR A 292 13.26 13.06 -7.20
N ARG A 293 12.12 13.56 -6.72
CA ARG A 293 12.09 14.36 -5.49
C ARG A 293 12.27 13.45 -4.28
N GLN A 294 13.39 13.57 -3.54
CA GLN A 294 13.64 12.76 -2.34
C GLN A 294 13.58 13.52 -1.00
N LYS A 295 13.56 14.87 -0.96
CA LYS A 295 13.37 15.67 0.28
C LYS A 295 13.24 17.19 0.07
N THR A 296 13.73 17.74 -1.04
CA THR A 296 13.63 19.16 -1.44
C THR A 296 13.00 19.29 -2.83
N PRO A 297 12.39 20.43 -3.24
CA PRO A 297 11.81 20.58 -4.57
C PRO A 297 12.84 20.20 -5.65
N PRO A 298 12.47 19.41 -6.68
CA PRO A 298 13.40 19.12 -7.76
C PRO A 298 13.63 20.43 -8.53
N TYR A 299 14.87 20.91 -8.54
CA TYR A 299 15.27 22.02 -9.38
C TYR A 299 15.95 21.46 -10.63
N TYR A 300 15.47 21.89 -11.80
CA TYR A 300 16.14 21.67 -13.07
C TYR A 300 16.47 23.04 -13.67
N ALA A 301 17.72 23.25 -14.04
CA ALA A 301 18.14 24.44 -14.78
C ALA A 301 18.63 24.01 -16.16
N SER A 302 17.96 24.51 -17.20
CA SER A 302 18.47 24.41 -18.58
C SER A 302 19.80 25.16 -18.68
N ASP A 303 20.70 24.68 -19.53
CA ASP A 303 21.92 25.40 -19.93
C ASP A 303 21.63 26.54 -20.93
N GLY A 304 20.36 26.80 -21.21
CA GLY A 304 19.88 27.79 -22.17
C GLY A 304 19.40 27.17 -23.47
N SER A 305 19.59 25.86 -23.70
CA SER A 305 19.08 25.16 -24.89
C SER A 305 17.54 25.00 -24.89
N GLU A 306 16.99 24.72 -26.07
CA GLU A 306 15.58 24.33 -26.24
C GLU A 306 15.37 22.91 -25.69
N ILE A 307 14.39 22.75 -24.80
CA ILE A 307 14.18 21.53 -24.02
C ILE A 307 12.69 21.20 -23.94
N THR A 308 12.38 19.90 -24.05
CA THR A 308 11.07 19.35 -23.71
C THR A 308 11.15 18.64 -22.37
N VAL A 309 10.24 18.95 -21.45
CA VAL A 309 10.19 18.36 -20.11
C VAL A 309 8.87 17.62 -19.91
N ASN A 310 8.96 16.32 -19.61
CA ASN A 310 7.84 15.51 -19.17
C ASN A 310 7.81 15.46 -17.63
N ILE A 311 6.70 15.89 -17.05
CA ILE A 311 6.47 15.82 -15.61
C ILE A 311 5.41 14.78 -15.37
N THR A 312 5.73 13.78 -14.56
CA THR A 312 4.80 12.71 -14.20
C THR A 312 4.53 12.74 -12.71
N LEU A 313 3.25 12.78 -12.34
CA LEU A 313 2.76 12.59 -10.98
C LEU A 313 2.08 11.23 -10.86
N THR A 314 2.52 10.43 -9.89
CA THR A 314 2.01 9.10 -9.60
C THR A 314 1.16 9.16 -8.32
N THR A 315 -0.11 8.74 -8.38
CA THR A 315 -0.99 8.67 -7.20
C THR A 315 -0.97 7.28 -6.59
N CYS A 316 -0.76 7.20 -5.28
CA CYS A 316 -0.68 5.95 -4.52
C CYS A 316 -1.33 6.12 -3.14
N ASN A 317 -2.47 6.80 -3.03
CA ASN A 317 -3.20 7.01 -1.78
C ASN A 317 -4.07 5.79 -1.42
N GLN A 318 -4.44 5.65 -0.12
CA GLN A 318 -5.48 4.70 0.31
C GLN A 318 -6.85 5.34 0.02
N ASP A 319 -7.86 4.52 -0.27
CA ASP A 319 -9.26 4.96 -0.29
C ASP A 319 -9.79 5.23 1.12
#